data_AF-A0A7X4E2S3-F1
#
_entry.id   AF-A0A7X4E2S3-F1
#
_cell.length_a   1.000
_cell.length_b   1.000
_cell.length_c   1.000
_cell.angle_alpha   90.00
_cell.angle_beta   90.00
_cell.angle_gamma   90.00
#
_symmetry.space_group_name_H-M   'P 1'
#
loop_
_entity.id
_entity.type
_entity.pdbx_description
1 polymer ?
#
loop_
_entity_poly.entity_id
_entity_poly.type
_entity_poly.pdbx_seq_one_letter_code
_entity_poly.pdbx_strand_id
1 'polypeptide(L)'
;MVSSDGAPGVPPTWRVVQGAVVVLAAGFFLFSLDEILNPFLIYCAFIALLIPFRGIRGHTHMVSVATVLVALWVLHTAGSLLGPFFLAFVLAYILDPVVDRVSAHPRLGRTASIFLILVPFLGIGALVFVVGLPQLVGQARGFIDEAPRFVTEFRGWVQGLTPESLGFDIPLLDEAAMLERVQSLDAQSVGQFLETHRAELADRARTAVLGLGRGFGTLFTIFGFLVLTPVLMFYLLRDFDLIVARGGELVPGKFRSAANRFASDFDRLLSSYLRGQVSAALITGGIT
;
A
#
# COMPACT_ATOMS: atom_id res chain seq x y z
N MET A 1 64.97 8.05 -36.06
CA MET A 1 64.81 8.00 -34.59
C MET A 1 64.07 9.24 -34.16
N VAL A 2 62.81 9.10 -33.75
CA VAL A 2 62.21 9.62 -32.50
C VAL A 2 60.72 9.30 -32.62
N SER A 3 60.31 8.35 -31.80
CA SER A 3 58.95 7.97 -31.46
C SER A 3 58.22 9.13 -30.78
N SER A 4 56.97 9.40 -31.17
CA SER A 4 56.01 10.09 -30.30
C SER A 4 54.78 9.21 -30.11
N ASP A 5 54.90 8.38 -29.08
CA ASP A 5 53.88 8.02 -28.10
C ASP A 5 52.42 7.99 -28.56
N GLY A 6 51.96 6.75 -28.75
CA GLY A 6 50.55 6.43 -28.66
C GLY A 6 50.03 6.74 -27.25
N ALA A 7 49.17 7.74 -27.15
CA ALA A 7 48.29 7.87 -25.99
C ALA A 7 47.45 6.59 -25.89
N PRO A 8 47.46 5.86 -24.76
CA PRO A 8 46.64 4.67 -24.60
C PRO A 8 45.17 5.10 -24.69
N GLY A 9 44.51 4.71 -25.79
CA GLY A 9 43.09 4.93 -25.98
C GLY A 9 42.34 4.31 -24.81
N VAL A 10 41.72 5.16 -23.99
CA VAL A 10 40.96 4.77 -22.81
C VAL A 10 39.98 3.67 -23.21
N PRO A 11 40.07 2.46 -22.63
CA PRO A 11 39.22 1.35 -23.04
C PRO A 11 37.75 1.74 -22.86
N PRO A 12 36.85 1.36 -23.78
CA PRO A 12 35.45 1.80 -23.78
C PRO A 12 34.70 1.47 -22.47
N THR A 13 35.16 0.47 -21.72
CA THR A 13 34.67 0.12 -20.38
C THR A 13 34.93 1.22 -19.34
N TRP A 14 36.05 1.93 -19.42
CA TRP A 14 36.41 2.99 -18.48
C TRP A 14 35.53 4.24 -18.66
N ARG A 15 35.10 4.54 -19.88
CA ARG A 15 34.12 5.61 -20.16
C ARG A 15 32.75 5.33 -19.56
N VAL A 16 32.35 4.05 -19.52
CA VAL A 16 31.09 3.62 -18.87
C VAL A 16 31.19 3.77 -17.35
N VAL A 17 32.32 3.38 -16.77
CA VAL A 17 32.57 3.51 -15.32
C VAL A 17 32.60 4.98 -14.90
N GLN A 18 33.30 5.83 -15.66
CA GLN A 18 33.32 7.28 -15.41
C GLN A 18 31.91 7.90 -15.53
N GLY A 19 31.13 7.50 -16.53
CA GLY A 19 29.73 7.92 -16.65
C GLY A 19 28.87 7.50 -15.46
N ALA A 20 29.02 6.25 -15.00
CA ALA A 20 28.31 5.74 -13.82
C ALA A 20 28.69 6.49 -12.55
N VAL A 21 29.98 6.80 -12.35
CA VAL A 21 30.48 7.55 -11.19
C VAL A 21 29.96 9.00 -11.20
N VAL A 22 29.95 9.65 -12.36
CA VAL A 22 29.41 11.03 -12.49
C VAL A 22 27.90 11.05 -12.22
N VAL A 23 27.15 10.06 -12.71
CA VAL A 23 25.71 9.95 -12.45
C VAL A 23 25.42 9.68 -10.97
N LEU A 24 26.22 8.81 -10.32
CA LEU A 24 26.08 8.54 -8.89
C LEU A 24 26.43 9.77 -8.04
N ALA A 25 27.52 10.47 -8.37
CA ALA A 25 27.93 11.68 -7.65
C ALA A 25 26.93 12.82 -7.82
N ALA A 26 26.42 13.03 -9.04
CA ALA A 26 25.39 14.04 -9.30
C ALA A 26 24.04 13.66 -8.66
N GLY A 27 23.67 12.38 -8.67
CA GLY A 27 22.47 11.89 -8.00
C GLY A 27 22.55 12.04 -6.47
N PHE A 28 23.70 11.73 -5.88
CA PHE A 28 23.96 11.96 -4.46
C PHE A 28 23.92 13.45 -4.10
N PHE A 29 24.50 14.31 -4.94
CA PHE A 29 24.45 15.77 -4.77
C PHE A 29 23.03 16.32 -4.83
N LEU A 30 22.21 15.85 -5.77
CA LEU A 30 20.80 16.23 -5.88
C LEU A 30 19.98 15.72 -4.69
N PHE A 31 20.23 14.50 -4.20
CA PHE A 31 19.61 13.96 -3.01
C PHE A 31 19.98 14.79 -1.75
N SER A 32 21.22 15.25 -1.66
CA SER A 32 21.66 16.13 -0.58
C SER A 32 21.05 17.55 -0.62
N LEU A 33 20.38 17.90 -1.73
CA LEU A 33 19.68 19.18 -1.93
C LEU A 33 18.14 19.05 -1.83
N ASP A 34 17.62 17.89 -1.42
CA ASP A 34 16.18 17.60 -1.27
C ASP A 34 15.47 18.60 -0.33
N GLU A 35 16.17 19.13 0.68
CA GLU A 35 15.62 20.16 1.57
C GLU A 35 15.34 21.51 0.89
N ILE A 36 15.95 21.77 -0.27
CA ILE A 36 15.93 23.08 -0.94
C ILE A 36 15.20 23.01 -2.29
N LEU A 37 15.23 21.86 -2.98
CA LEU A 37 14.72 21.72 -4.33
C LEU A 37 13.40 20.94 -4.41
N ASN A 38 12.42 21.47 -5.15
CA ASN A 38 11.16 20.77 -5.41
C ASN A 38 11.43 19.43 -6.15
N PRO A 39 10.77 18.32 -5.76
CA PRO A 39 10.91 17.01 -6.42
C PRO A 39 10.81 17.02 -7.95
N PHE A 40 9.99 17.92 -8.50
CA PHE A 40 9.86 18.08 -9.94
C PHE A 40 11.15 18.62 -10.60
N LEU A 41 11.85 19.56 -9.95
CA LEU A 41 13.11 20.13 -10.44
C LEU A 41 14.24 19.11 -10.37
N ILE A 42 14.27 18.26 -9.34
CA ILE A 42 15.24 17.16 -9.22
C ILE A 42 15.06 16.18 -10.38
N TYR A 43 13.82 15.84 -10.73
CA TYR A 43 13.53 14.97 -11.89
C TYR A 43 13.98 15.57 -13.22
N CYS A 44 13.64 16.84 -13.48
CA CYS A 44 14.08 17.54 -14.69
C CYS A 44 15.61 17.64 -14.77
N ALA A 45 16.29 17.90 -13.66
CA ALA A 45 17.75 17.93 -13.58
C ALA A 45 18.36 16.56 -13.88
N PHE A 46 17.78 15.48 -13.36
CA PHE A 46 18.24 14.11 -13.61
C PHE A 46 18.10 13.71 -15.08
N ILE A 47 16.98 14.06 -15.73
CA ILE A 47 16.78 13.85 -17.16
C ILE A 47 17.78 14.66 -17.98
N ALA A 48 17.96 15.95 -17.66
CA ALA A 48 18.90 16.83 -18.34
C ALA A 48 20.34 16.29 -18.25
N LEU A 49 20.73 15.74 -17.10
CA LEU A 49 22.04 15.13 -16.86
C LEU A 49 22.28 13.86 -17.70
N LEU A 50 21.22 13.16 -18.11
CA LEU A 50 21.31 11.94 -18.93
C LEU A 50 21.34 12.20 -20.44
N ILE A 51 20.96 13.39 -20.90
CA ILE A 51 21.03 13.81 -22.31
C ILE A 51 22.43 13.63 -22.94
N PRO A 52 23.56 14.03 -22.29
CA PRO A 52 24.89 13.87 -22.89
C PRO A 52 25.35 12.42 -23.08
N PHE A 53 24.67 11.44 -22.48
CA PHE A 53 25.06 10.02 -22.53
C PHE A 53 24.34 9.19 -23.61
N ARG A 54 23.57 9.82 -24.53
CA ARG A 54 22.76 9.14 -25.57
C ARG A 54 23.53 8.22 -26.54
N GLY A 55 24.87 8.31 -26.61
CA GLY A 55 25.70 7.60 -27.59
C GLY A 55 26.38 6.30 -27.14
N ILE A 56 26.22 5.86 -25.88
CA ILE A 56 26.97 4.73 -25.30
C ILE A 56 26.14 3.44 -25.38
N ARG A 57 26.77 2.28 -25.68
CA ARG A 57 26.15 0.95 -25.81
C ARG A 57 25.42 0.42 -24.55
N GLY A 58 25.45 1.15 -23.43
CA GLY A 58 24.71 0.88 -22.18
C GLY A 58 23.71 1.96 -21.78
N HIS A 59 23.46 2.96 -22.64
CA HIS A 59 22.59 4.10 -22.34
C HIS A 59 21.17 3.67 -21.92
N THR A 60 20.58 2.68 -22.60
CA THR A 60 19.24 2.17 -22.27
C THR A 60 19.17 1.59 -20.86
N HIS A 61 20.21 0.88 -20.42
CA HIS A 61 20.26 0.32 -19.06
C HIS A 61 20.44 1.43 -18.02
N MET A 62 21.33 2.40 -18.28
CA MET A 62 21.54 3.55 -17.40
C MET A 62 20.27 4.40 -17.26
N VAL A 63 19.56 4.65 -18.36
CA VAL A 63 18.27 5.35 -18.34
C VAL A 63 17.23 4.55 -17.57
N SER A 64 17.11 3.23 -17.80
CA SER A 64 16.14 2.42 -17.06
C SER A 64 16.39 2.41 -15.55
N VAL A 65 17.66 2.30 -15.12
CA VAL A 65 18.04 2.31 -13.70
C VAL A 65 17.76 3.69 -13.10
N ALA A 66 18.12 4.76 -13.79
CA ALA A 66 17.80 6.12 -13.37
C ALA A 66 16.29 6.36 -13.23
N THR A 67 15.49 5.94 -14.22
CA THR A 67 14.03 6.05 -14.17
C THR A 67 13.45 5.27 -12.98
N VAL A 68 13.94 4.06 -12.71
CA VAL A 68 13.49 3.26 -11.56
C VAL A 68 13.86 3.92 -10.23
N LEU A 69 15.10 4.42 -10.10
CA LEU A 69 15.56 5.09 -8.87
C LEU A 69 14.76 6.36 -8.59
N VAL A 70 14.51 7.17 -9.61
CA VAL A 70 13.63 8.35 -9.50
C VAL A 70 12.22 7.92 -9.11
N ALA A 71 11.66 6.89 -9.76
CA ALA A 71 10.30 6.44 -9.45
C ALA A 71 10.19 5.96 -7.99
N LEU A 72 11.19 5.24 -7.49
CA LEU A 72 11.26 4.83 -6.08
C LEU A 72 11.39 6.02 -5.13
N TRP A 73 12.22 7.01 -5.47
CA TRP A 73 12.36 8.22 -4.67
C TRP A 73 11.06 9.05 -4.64
N VAL A 74 10.41 9.25 -5.79
CA VAL A 74 9.09 9.90 -5.86
C VAL A 74 8.05 9.11 -5.07
N LEU A 75 8.05 7.78 -5.16
CA LEU A 75 7.12 6.94 -4.41
C LEU A 75 7.38 7.00 -2.90
N HIS A 76 8.64 7.13 -2.48
CA HIS A 76 8.99 7.34 -1.07
C HIS A 76 8.54 8.73 -0.57
N THR A 77 8.81 9.79 -1.33
CA THR A 77 8.51 11.17 -0.93
C THR A 77 7.03 11.52 -1.06
N ALA A 78 6.36 11.09 -2.14
CA ALA A 78 4.96 11.36 -2.43
C ALA A 78 4.01 10.20 -2.08
N GLY A 79 4.52 9.09 -1.54
CA GLY A 79 3.72 7.89 -1.24
C GLY A 79 2.52 8.16 -0.34
N SER A 80 2.68 9.05 0.65
CA SER A 80 1.59 9.47 1.53
C SER A 80 0.47 10.22 0.80
N LEU A 81 0.80 10.97 -0.25
CA LEU A 81 -0.15 11.71 -1.08
C LEU A 81 -0.81 10.83 -2.15
N LEU A 82 -0.16 9.72 -2.53
CA LEU A 82 -0.67 8.74 -3.49
C LEU A 82 -1.76 7.82 -2.91
N GLY A 83 -1.88 7.75 -1.58
CA GLY A 83 -2.90 6.95 -0.88
C GLY A 83 -4.33 7.10 -1.45
N PRO A 84 -4.90 8.31 -1.53
CA PRO A 84 -6.23 8.51 -2.11
C PRO A 84 -6.31 8.18 -3.61
N PHE A 85 -5.23 8.35 -4.37
CA PHE A 85 -5.18 7.98 -5.79
C PHE A 85 -5.22 6.48 -5.98
N PHE A 86 -4.40 5.75 -5.22
CA PHE A 86 -4.37 4.30 -5.27
C PHE A 86 -5.71 3.71 -4.83
N LEU A 87 -6.27 4.21 -3.73
CA LEU A 87 -7.58 3.78 -3.26
C LEU A 87 -8.67 4.06 -4.30
N ALA A 88 -8.71 5.26 -4.87
CA ALA A 88 -9.66 5.61 -5.93
C ALA A 88 -9.51 4.72 -7.16
N PHE A 89 -8.29 4.38 -7.54
CA PHE A 89 -8.02 3.48 -8.67
C PHE A 89 -8.52 2.06 -8.43
N VAL A 90 -8.21 1.48 -7.27
CA VAL A 90 -8.70 0.14 -6.91
C VAL A 90 -10.23 0.12 -6.85
N LEU A 91 -10.85 1.12 -6.21
CA LEU A 91 -12.30 1.20 -6.12
C LEU A 91 -12.95 1.45 -7.49
N ALA A 92 -12.38 2.33 -8.31
CA ALA A 92 -12.86 2.56 -9.68
C ALA A 92 -12.79 1.28 -10.51
N TYR A 93 -11.67 0.55 -10.46
CA TYR A 93 -11.52 -0.73 -11.16
C TYR A 93 -12.63 -1.72 -10.77
N ILE A 94 -12.95 -1.83 -9.48
CA ILE A 94 -14.01 -2.73 -8.98
C ILE A 94 -15.39 -2.28 -9.48
N LEU A 95 -15.64 -0.97 -9.54
CA LEU A 95 -16.95 -0.39 -9.84
C LEU A 95 -17.21 -0.20 -11.34
N ASP A 96 -16.16 -0.10 -12.16
CA ASP A 96 -16.20 0.03 -13.62
C ASP A 96 -17.09 -1.01 -14.32
N PRO A 97 -16.96 -2.34 -14.07
CA PRO A 97 -17.85 -3.33 -14.71
C PRO A 97 -19.31 -3.23 -14.25
N VAL A 98 -19.58 -2.56 -13.13
CA VAL A 98 -20.96 -2.25 -12.69
C VAL A 98 -21.48 -1.03 -13.45
N VAL A 99 -20.64 0.01 -13.61
CA VAL A 99 -20.95 1.23 -14.38
C VAL A 99 -21.20 0.90 -15.85
N ASP A 100 -20.41 0.02 -16.46
CA ASP A 100 -20.61 -0.43 -17.84
C ASP A 100 -21.94 -1.16 -18.02
N ARG A 101 -22.30 -2.04 -17.07
CA ARG A 101 -23.59 -2.74 -17.11
C ARG A 101 -24.79 -1.80 -16.99
N VAL A 102 -24.67 -0.76 -16.16
CA VAL A 102 -25.73 0.25 -16.00
C VAL A 102 -25.78 1.21 -17.19
N SER A 103 -24.63 1.63 -17.72
CA SER A 103 -24.55 2.51 -18.89
C SER A 103 -24.92 1.84 -20.22
N ALA A 104 -24.93 0.50 -20.27
CA ALA A 104 -25.51 -0.24 -21.40
C ALA A 104 -27.02 0.01 -21.58
N HIS A 105 -27.72 0.57 -20.58
CA HIS A 105 -29.13 0.94 -20.73
C HIS A 105 -29.29 2.18 -21.62
N PRO A 106 -30.13 2.15 -22.67
CA PRO A 106 -30.26 3.24 -23.65
C PRO A 106 -30.69 4.60 -23.09
N ARG A 107 -31.25 4.62 -21.87
CA ARG A 107 -31.74 5.83 -21.20
C ARG A 107 -30.73 6.46 -20.23
N LEU A 108 -29.60 5.81 -19.97
CA LEU A 108 -28.60 6.26 -19.00
C LEU A 108 -27.26 6.50 -19.72
N GLY A 109 -26.86 7.77 -19.84
CA GLY A 109 -25.50 8.10 -20.28
C GLY A 109 -24.45 7.72 -19.22
N ARG A 110 -23.19 7.52 -19.63
CA ARG A 110 -22.08 7.10 -18.73
C ARG A 110 -22.02 7.91 -17.44
N THR A 111 -22.12 9.24 -17.51
CA THR A 111 -22.11 10.13 -16.34
C THR A 111 -23.26 9.83 -15.37
N ALA A 112 -24.47 9.60 -15.88
CA ALA A 112 -25.63 9.28 -15.03
C ALA A 112 -25.46 7.92 -14.34
N SER A 113 -24.94 6.92 -15.05
CA SER A 113 -24.61 5.60 -14.49
C SER A 113 -23.56 5.69 -13.39
N ILE A 114 -22.53 6.53 -13.57
CA ILE A 114 -21.51 6.77 -12.55
C ILE A 114 -22.16 7.35 -11.30
N PHE A 115 -22.96 8.42 -11.39
CA PHE A 115 -23.64 8.99 -10.21
C PHE A 115 -24.58 7.99 -9.54
N LEU A 116 -25.32 7.21 -10.34
CA LEU A 116 -26.26 6.22 -9.83
C LEU A 116 -25.58 5.13 -8.99
N ILE A 117 -24.34 4.78 -9.29
CA ILE A 117 -23.60 3.75 -8.53
C ILE A 117 -22.70 4.38 -7.46
N LEU A 118 -22.01 5.47 -7.78
CA LEU A 118 -21.04 6.11 -6.91
C LEU A 118 -21.68 6.71 -5.66
N VAL A 119 -22.83 7.39 -5.78
CA VAL A 119 -23.52 8.01 -4.64
C VAL A 119 -23.95 6.97 -3.60
N PRO A 120 -24.69 5.89 -3.94
CA PRO A 120 -25.05 4.88 -2.96
C PRO A 120 -23.83 4.09 -2.47
N PHE A 121 -22.82 3.84 -3.32
CA PHE A 121 -21.58 3.20 -2.87
C PHE A 121 -20.88 4.01 -1.77
N LEU A 122 -20.73 5.31 -1.96
CA LEU A 122 -20.15 6.21 -0.96
C LEU A 122 -21.05 6.36 0.26
N GLY A 123 -22.37 6.40 0.08
CA GLY A 123 -23.35 6.46 1.17
C GLY A 123 -23.29 5.21 2.06
N ILE A 124 -23.28 4.02 1.47
CA ILE A 124 -23.11 2.75 2.19
C ILE A 124 -21.74 2.69 2.84
N GLY A 125 -20.67 3.07 2.14
CA GLY A 125 -19.33 3.14 2.70
C GLY A 125 -19.24 4.05 3.92
N ALA A 126 -19.83 5.24 3.84
CA ALA A 126 -19.92 6.18 4.95
C ALA A 126 -20.77 5.62 6.11
N LEU A 127 -21.89 4.96 5.82
CA LEU A 127 -22.73 4.31 6.83
C LEU A 127 -21.98 3.18 7.55
N VAL A 128 -21.31 2.30 6.79
CA VAL A 128 -20.46 1.24 7.34
C VAL A 128 -19.32 1.83 8.16
N PHE A 129 -18.73 2.94 7.73
CA PHE A 129 -17.70 3.61 8.50
C PHE A 129 -18.25 4.16 9.82
N VAL A 130 -19.37 4.88 9.80
CA VAL A 130 -19.99 5.50 10.98
C VAL A 130 -20.54 4.46 11.97
N VAL A 131 -21.13 3.36 11.49
CA VAL A 131 -21.73 2.31 12.33
C VAL A 131 -20.72 1.22 12.69
N GLY A 132 -19.86 0.84 11.75
CA GLY A 132 -18.86 -0.21 11.93
C GLY A 132 -17.71 0.21 12.84
N LEU A 133 -17.24 1.47 12.77
CA LEU A 133 -16.18 1.94 13.67
C LEU A 133 -16.53 1.80 15.16
N PRO A 134 -17.67 2.31 15.66
CA PRO A 134 -17.99 2.16 17.08
C PRO A 134 -18.17 0.70 17.49
N GLN A 135 -18.64 -0.17 16.59
CA GLN A 135 -18.70 -1.61 16.83
C GLN A 135 -17.30 -2.23 16.94
N LEU A 136 -16.37 -1.88 16.04
CA LEU A 136 -14.98 -2.33 16.12
C LEU A 136 -14.30 -1.86 17.41
N VAL A 137 -14.57 -0.62 17.84
CA VAL A 137 -14.09 -0.10 19.13
C VAL A 137 -14.72 -0.87 20.29
N GLY A 138 -16.01 -1.15 20.22
CA GLY A 138 -16.71 -1.96 21.23
C GLY A 138 -16.13 -3.37 21.32
N GLN A 139 -15.85 -4.01 20.18
CA GLN A 139 -15.22 -5.34 20.11
C GLN A 139 -13.79 -5.31 20.64
N ALA A 140 -13.00 -4.28 20.29
CA ALA A 140 -11.66 -4.11 20.82
C ALA A 140 -11.67 -3.93 22.35
N ARG A 141 -12.65 -3.19 22.90
CA ARG A 141 -12.86 -3.08 24.34
C ARG A 141 -13.24 -4.41 24.96
N GLY A 142 -14.17 -5.15 24.35
CA GLY A 142 -14.55 -6.49 24.80
C GLY A 142 -13.36 -7.45 24.83
N PHE A 143 -12.48 -7.39 23.83
CA PHE A 143 -11.25 -8.17 23.81
C PHE A 143 -10.29 -7.80 24.95
N ILE A 144 -10.15 -6.50 25.24
CA ILE A 144 -9.36 -6.01 26.37
C ILE A 144 -9.96 -6.48 27.71
N ASP A 145 -11.28 -6.43 27.85
CA ASP A 145 -12.00 -6.88 29.04
C ASP A 145 -11.86 -8.40 29.25
N GLU A 146 -11.79 -9.18 28.17
CA GLU A 146 -11.62 -10.63 28.20
C GLU A 146 -10.15 -11.08 28.25
N ALA A 147 -9.20 -10.16 28.10
CA ALA A 147 -7.76 -10.45 28.10
C ALA A 147 -7.28 -11.23 29.35
N PRO A 148 -7.74 -10.93 30.58
CA PRO A 148 -7.36 -11.71 31.77
C PRO A 148 -7.82 -13.17 31.70
N ARG A 149 -8.98 -13.43 31.09
CA ARG A 149 -9.49 -14.78 30.88
C ARG A 149 -8.59 -15.55 29.92
N PHE A 150 -8.20 -14.94 28.80
CA PHE A 150 -7.26 -15.55 27.86
C PHE A 150 -5.90 -15.87 28.50
N VAL A 151 -5.38 -15.00 29.37
CA VAL A 151 -4.14 -15.26 30.12
C VAL A 151 -4.31 -16.46 31.06
N THR A 152 -5.47 -16.58 31.72
CA THR A 152 -5.77 -17.69 32.64
C THR A 152 -5.92 -19.01 31.90
N GLU A 153 -6.65 -19.04 30.78
CA GLU A 153 -6.80 -20.21 29.91
C GLU A 153 -5.47 -20.63 29.30
N PHE A 154 -4.65 -19.67 28.84
CA PHE A 154 -3.32 -19.94 28.32
C PHE A 154 -2.40 -20.54 29.40
N ARG A 155 -2.43 -20.01 30.63
CA ARG A 155 -1.69 -20.59 31.75
C ARG A 155 -2.15 -22.02 32.03
N GLY A 156 -3.46 -22.27 32.06
CA GLY A 156 -4.03 -23.60 32.26
C GLY A 156 -3.63 -24.59 31.16
N TRP A 157 -3.61 -24.13 29.90
CA TRP A 157 -3.14 -24.93 28.77
C TRP A 157 -1.64 -25.27 28.90
N VAL A 158 -0.79 -24.29 29.22
CA VAL A 158 0.65 -24.52 29.43
C VAL A 158 0.93 -25.42 30.64
N GLN A 159 0.17 -25.27 31.73
CA GLN A 159 0.28 -26.15 32.91
C GLN A 159 -0.20 -27.58 32.64
N GLY A 160 -1.15 -27.76 31.71
CA GLY A 160 -1.61 -29.06 31.24
C GLY A 160 -0.64 -29.76 30.28
N LEU A 161 0.35 -29.04 29.75
CA LEU A 161 1.47 -29.63 29.00
C LEU A 161 2.49 -30.20 29.99
N THR A 162 2.23 -31.42 30.46
CA THR A 162 3.18 -32.18 31.28
C THR A 162 4.39 -32.58 30.40
N PRO A 163 5.63 -32.61 30.93
CA PRO A 163 6.83 -33.04 30.19
C PRO A 163 6.70 -34.42 29.51
N GLU A 164 5.87 -35.32 30.04
CA GLU A 164 5.61 -36.63 29.41
C GLU A 164 4.82 -36.56 28.09
N SER A 165 4.09 -35.47 27.82
CA SER A 165 3.25 -35.32 26.61
C SER A 165 4.00 -34.71 25.41
N LEU A 166 5.09 -34.00 25.68
CA LEU A 166 5.98 -33.41 24.69
C LEU A 166 7.18 -34.34 24.53
N GLY A 167 7.02 -35.45 23.81
CA GLY A 167 8.12 -36.34 23.42
C GLY A 167 9.15 -35.72 22.47
N PHE A 168 9.32 -34.38 22.50
CA PHE A 168 10.24 -33.60 21.69
C PHE A 168 11.22 -32.89 22.62
N ASP A 169 12.40 -33.47 22.74
CA ASP A 169 13.57 -32.89 23.40
C ASP A 169 14.05 -31.70 22.54
N ILE A 170 13.53 -30.48 22.79
CA ILE A 170 13.92 -29.28 22.03
C ILE A 170 15.19 -28.69 22.68
N PRO A 171 16.40 -28.84 22.08
CA PRO A 171 17.68 -28.59 22.77
C PRO A 171 18.02 -27.12 23.06
N LEU A 172 17.08 -26.19 22.84
CA LEU A 172 17.27 -24.74 22.95
C LEU A 172 16.23 -24.04 23.85
N LEU A 173 15.30 -24.77 24.44
CA LEU A 173 14.29 -24.22 25.33
C LEU A 173 14.40 -24.89 26.70
N ASP A 174 14.87 -24.13 27.67
CA ASP A 174 14.88 -24.55 29.07
C ASP A 174 13.42 -24.55 29.58
N GLU A 175 12.78 -25.72 29.48
CA GLU A 175 11.34 -25.92 29.74
C GLU A 175 10.96 -25.45 31.16
N ALA A 176 11.86 -25.63 32.12
CA ALA A 176 11.72 -25.14 33.49
C ALA A 176 11.67 -23.60 33.57
N ALA A 177 12.54 -22.91 32.82
CA ALA A 177 12.56 -21.45 32.77
C ALA A 177 11.34 -20.86 32.05
N MET A 178 10.76 -21.58 31.08
CA MET A 178 9.51 -21.19 30.44
C MET A 178 8.31 -21.39 31.37
N LEU A 179 8.23 -22.51 32.08
CA LEU A 179 7.19 -22.79 33.06
C LEU A 179 7.22 -21.78 34.22
N GLU A 180 8.41 -21.42 34.73
CA GLU A 180 8.56 -20.40 35.77
C GLU A 180 8.10 -19.02 35.29
N ARG A 181 8.47 -18.62 34.06
CA ARG A 181 8.01 -17.35 33.46
C ARG A 181 6.49 -17.31 33.25
N VAL A 182 5.88 -18.40 32.77
CA VAL A 182 4.42 -18.48 32.58
C VAL A 182 3.67 -18.53 33.92
N GLN A 183 4.24 -19.15 34.95
CA GLN A 183 3.69 -19.13 36.31
C GLN A 183 3.81 -17.74 36.97
N SER A 184 4.87 -16.99 36.66
CA SER A 184 5.08 -15.62 37.14
C SER A 184 4.17 -14.57 36.48
N LEU A 185 3.53 -14.89 35.35
CA LEU A 185 2.57 -14.02 34.66
C LEU A 185 1.27 -13.92 35.46
N ASP A 186 1.19 -13.03 36.44
CA ASP A 186 0.02 -12.89 37.28
C ASP A 186 -1.17 -12.27 36.54
N ALA A 187 -2.20 -13.07 36.26
CA ALA A 187 -3.46 -12.63 35.67
C ALA A 187 -4.10 -11.49 36.49
N GLN A 188 -3.86 -11.46 37.80
CA GLN A 188 -4.34 -10.39 38.68
C GLN A 188 -3.62 -9.06 38.46
N SER A 189 -2.30 -9.09 38.17
CA SER A 189 -1.54 -7.88 37.80
C SER A 189 -1.97 -7.32 36.44
N VAL A 190 -2.32 -8.19 35.49
CA VAL A 190 -2.86 -7.79 34.18
C VAL A 190 -4.24 -7.17 34.35
N GLY A 191 -5.11 -7.78 35.17
CA GLY A 191 -6.42 -7.24 35.52
C GLY A 191 -6.34 -5.88 36.22
N GLN A 192 -5.45 -5.71 37.20
CA GLN A 192 -5.25 -4.42 37.88
C GLN A 192 -4.69 -3.34 36.96
N PHE A 193 -3.73 -3.67 36.11
CA PHE A 193 -3.19 -2.73 35.12
C PHE A 193 -4.28 -2.27 34.15
N LEU A 194 -5.08 -3.21 33.65
CA LEU A 194 -6.21 -2.95 32.76
C LEU A 194 -7.29 -2.09 33.42
N GLU A 195 -7.64 -2.39 34.67
CA GLU A 195 -8.66 -1.63 35.40
C GLU A 195 -8.20 -0.20 35.69
N THR A 196 -6.94 -0.03 36.09
CA THR A 196 -6.33 1.28 36.38
C THR A 196 -6.29 2.16 35.13
N HIS A 197 -6.06 1.58 33.96
CA HIS A 197 -5.94 2.32 32.69
C HIS A 197 -7.21 2.21 31.82
N ARG A 198 -8.29 1.61 32.32
CA ARG A 198 -9.51 1.32 31.54
C ARG A 198 -10.12 2.58 30.95
N ALA A 199 -10.28 3.62 31.79
CA ALA A 199 -10.84 4.91 31.38
C ALA A 199 -9.93 5.62 30.36
N GLU A 200 -8.61 5.60 30.58
CA GLU A 200 -7.64 6.23 29.70
C GLU A 200 -7.52 5.51 28.34
N LEU A 201 -7.52 4.18 28.33
CA LEU A 201 -7.53 3.37 27.11
C LEU A 201 -8.83 3.56 26.33
N ALA A 202 -9.97 3.59 27.02
CA ALA A 202 -11.26 3.82 26.40
C ALA A 202 -11.37 5.23 25.80
N ASP A 203 -10.81 6.23 26.47
CA ASP A 203 -10.77 7.61 26.00
C ASP A 203 -9.79 7.75 24.82
N ARG A 204 -8.55 7.27 24.94
CA ARG A 204 -7.56 7.24 23.84
C ARG A 204 -8.08 6.51 22.62
N ALA A 205 -8.81 5.40 22.78
CA ALA A 205 -9.46 4.72 21.68
C ALA A 205 -10.53 5.59 21.01
N ARG A 206 -11.34 6.34 21.78
CA ARG A 206 -12.32 7.29 21.23
C ARG A 206 -11.62 8.45 20.51
N THR A 207 -10.61 9.07 21.11
CA THR A 207 -9.90 10.21 20.51
C THR A 207 -9.08 9.80 19.28
N ALA A 208 -8.50 8.60 19.28
CA ALA A 208 -7.81 8.04 18.12
C ALA A 208 -8.79 7.76 16.98
N VAL A 209 -9.98 7.24 17.29
CA VAL A 209 -11.00 6.89 16.30
C VAL A 209 -11.72 8.11 15.72
N LEU A 210 -12.00 9.11 16.55
CA LEU A 210 -12.60 10.36 16.08
C LEU A 210 -11.56 11.31 15.45
N GLY A 211 -10.28 10.93 15.45
CA GLY A 211 -9.18 11.77 14.95
C GLY A 211 -8.96 13.05 15.77
N LEU A 212 -9.74 13.25 16.84
CA LEU A 212 -9.76 14.47 17.66
C LEU A 212 -8.48 14.68 18.48
N GLY A 213 -7.65 13.63 18.64
CA GLY A 213 -6.44 13.67 19.47
C GLY A 213 -5.12 14.00 18.75
N ARG A 214 -5.09 14.09 17.41
CA ARG A 214 -3.84 14.25 16.63
C ARG A 214 -3.82 15.50 15.73
N GLY A 215 -4.15 16.66 16.28
CA GLY A 215 -3.92 17.97 15.65
C GLY A 215 -4.58 18.19 14.26
N PHE A 216 -4.35 19.36 13.67
CA PHE A 216 -4.94 19.74 12.39
C PHE A 216 -4.54 18.81 11.22
N GLY A 217 -3.37 18.16 11.27
CA GLY A 217 -2.86 17.30 10.20
C GLY A 217 -3.68 16.03 9.93
N THR A 218 -4.23 15.38 10.97
CA THR A 218 -5.09 14.20 10.78
C THR A 218 -6.43 14.58 10.13
N LEU A 219 -7.01 15.73 10.49
CA LEU A 219 -8.23 16.23 9.85
C LEU A 219 -8.02 16.53 8.37
N PHE A 220 -6.91 17.17 8.01
CA PHE A 220 -6.55 17.39 6.60
C PHE A 220 -6.35 16.08 5.83
N THR A 221 -5.75 15.07 6.47
CA THR A 221 -5.57 13.75 5.85
C THR A 221 -6.90 13.06 5.61
N ILE A 222 -7.77 12.97 6.63
CA ILE A 222 -9.11 12.38 6.50
C ILE A 222 -9.93 13.14 5.46
N PHE A 223 -9.92 14.47 5.50
CA PHE A 223 -10.61 15.30 4.52
C PHE A 223 -10.07 15.07 3.09
N GLY A 224 -8.75 14.96 2.94
CA GLY A 224 -8.11 14.58 1.69
C GLY A 224 -8.63 13.24 1.17
N PHE A 225 -8.64 12.19 1.99
CA PHE A 225 -9.19 10.90 1.57
C PHE A 225 -10.69 10.97 1.27
N LEU A 226 -11.48 11.64 2.11
CA LEU A 226 -12.93 11.70 1.99
C LEU A 226 -13.40 12.50 0.77
N VAL A 227 -12.68 13.56 0.39
CA VAL A 227 -13.05 14.43 -0.74
C VAL A 227 -12.33 14.02 -2.02
N LEU A 228 -11.03 13.74 -1.95
CA LEU A 228 -10.22 13.47 -3.14
C LEU A 228 -10.57 12.10 -3.73
N THR A 229 -10.79 11.07 -2.90
CA THR A 229 -11.09 9.71 -3.39
C THR A 229 -12.37 9.66 -4.23
N PRO A 230 -13.53 10.21 -3.79
CA PRO A 230 -14.73 10.27 -4.64
C PRO A 230 -14.54 11.02 -5.95
N VAL A 231 -13.84 12.16 -5.91
CA VAL A 231 -13.58 12.97 -7.11
C VAL A 231 -12.72 12.17 -8.08
N LEU A 232 -11.63 11.57 -7.60
CA LEU A 232 -10.76 10.73 -8.40
C LEU A 232 -11.50 9.52 -8.96
N MET A 233 -12.33 8.84 -8.16
CA MET A 233 -13.16 7.74 -8.63
C MET A 233 -14.08 8.18 -9.77
N PHE A 234 -14.73 9.33 -9.65
CA PHE A 234 -15.60 9.85 -10.72
C PHE A 234 -14.83 10.04 -12.03
N TYR A 235 -13.67 10.69 -11.99
CA TYR A 235 -12.85 10.90 -13.19
C TYR A 235 -12.31 9.59 -13.76
N LEU A 236 -11.83 8.69 -12.89
CA LEU A 236 -11.32 7.38 -13.28
C LEU A 236 -12.41 6.53 -13.93
N LEU A 237 -13.63 6.49 -13.38
CA LEU A 237 -14.75 5.74 -13.96
C LEU A 237 -15.26 6.34 -15.28
N ARG A 238 -15.18 7.67 -15.42
CA ARG A 238 -15.60 8.36 -16.65
C ARG A 238 -14.67 8.04 -17.81
N ASP A 239 -13.36 8.06 -17.55
CA ASP A 239 -12.33 7.99 -18.58
C ASP A 239 -11.54 6.66 -18.52
N PHE A 240 -12.09 5.64 -17.85
CA PHE A 240 -11.38 4.39 -17.52
C PHE A 240 -10.81 3.69 -18.76
N ASP A 241 -11.64 3.45 -19.77
CA ASP A 241 -11.24 2.81 -21.03
C ASP A 241 -10.13 3.56 -21.74
N LEU A 242 -10.21 4.90 -21.73
CA LEU A 242 -9.20 5.76 -22.33
C LEU A 242 -7.88 5.64 -21.55
N ILE A 243 -7.93 5.64 -20.22
CA ILE A 243 -6.74 5.50 -19.37
C ILE A 243 -6.07 4.14 -19.60
N VAL A 244 -6.84 3.06 -19.67
CA VAL A 244 -6.32 1.71 -19.95
C VAL A 244 -5.71 1.63 -21.35
N ALA A 245 -6.40 2.16 -22.37
CA ALA A 245 -5.91 2.17 -23.75
C ALA A 245 -4.59 2.96 -23.88
N ARG A 246 -4.53 4.17 -23.30
CA ARG A 246 -3.30 5.00 -23.28
C ARG A 246 -2.20 4.37 -22.44
N GLY A 247 -2.53 3.70 -21.34
CA GLY A 247 -1.57 2.93 -20.56
C GLY A 247 -0.93 1.80 -21.38
N GLY A 248 -1.72 1.11 -22.20
CA GLY A 248 -1.22 0.11 -23.15
C GLY A 248 -0.32 0.69 -24.26
N GLU A 249 -0.49 1.96 -24.60
CA GLU A 249 0.37 2.65 -25.56
C GLU A 249 1.80 2.85 -25.04
N LEU A 250 1.96 3.05 -23.72
CA LEU A 250 3.26 3.25 -23.06
C LEU A 250 4.13 1.97 -23.03
N VAL A 251 3.52 0.80 -23.19
CA VAL A 251 4.26 -0.47 -23.24
C VAL A 251 5.06 -0.54 -24.54
N PRO A 252 6.40 -0.76 -24.48
CA PRO A 252 7.22 -0.92 -25.67
C PRO A 252 6.66 -2.00 -26.59
N GLY A 253 6.61 -1.74 -27.90
CA GLY A 253 5.92 -2.62 -28.87
C GLY A 253 6.29 -4.12 -28.77
N LYS A 254 7.55 -4.42 -28.43
CA LYS A 254 8.04 -5.79 -28.18
C LYS A 254 7.31 -6.56 -27.08
N PHE A 255 6.76 -5.87 -26.07
CA PHE A 255 6.06 -6.47 -24.94
C PHE A 255 4.55 -6.24 -24.96
N ARG A 256 4.02 -5.43 -25.90
CA ARG A 256 2.60 -5.06 -25.94
C ARG A 256 1.67 -6.26 -25.99
N SER A 257 2.00 -7.29 -26.78
CA SER A 257 1.18 -8.51 -26.84
C SER A 257 1.20 -9.30 -25.53
N ALA A 258 2.34 -9.33 -24.83
CA ALA A 258 2.47 -10.03 -23.55
C ALA A 258 1.74 -9.27 -22.43
N ALA A 259 1.87 -7.95 -22.41
CA ALA A 259 1.17 -7.08 -21.47
C ALA A 259 -0.35 -7.15 -21.65
N ASN A 260 -0.86 -7.11 -22.88
CA ASN A 260 -2.30 -7.23 -23.14
C ASN A 260 -2.86 -8.60 -22.73
N ARG A 261 -2.11 -9.69 -22.97
CA ARG A 261 -2.50 -11.03 -22.49
C ARG A 261 -2.55 -11.07 -20.96
N PHE A 262 -1.49 -10.60 -20.31
CA PHE A 262 -1.45 -10.54 -18.84
C PHE A 262 -2.59 -9.70 -18.26
N ALA A 263 -2.89 -8.54 -18.85
CA ALA A 263 -4.00 -7.69 -18.43
C ALA A 263 -5.35 -8.41 -18.56
N SER A 264 -5.57 -9.11 -19.69
CA SER A 264 -6.80 -9.89 -19.89
C SER A 264 -6.93 -11.08 -18.93
N ASP A 265 -5.83 -11.77 -18.64
CA ASP A 265 -5.83 -12.89 -17.69
C ASP A 265 -6.08 -12.39 -16.26
N PHE A 266 -5.44 -11.27 -15.89
CA PHE A 266 -5.65 -10.61 -14.61
C PHE A 266 -7.09 -10.16 -14.44
N ASP A 267 -7.67 -9.51 -15.46
CA ASP A 267 -9.06 -9.06 -15.43
C ASP A 267 -10.03 -10.24 -15.24
N ARG A 268 -9.79 -11.36 -15.94
CA ARG A 268 -10.58 -12.57 -15.80
C ARG A 268 -10.48 -13.18 -14.40
N LEU A 269 -9.28 -13.27 -13.85
CA LEU A 269 -9.03 -13.80 -12.50
C LEU A 269 -9.70 -12.93 -11.44
N LEU A 270 -9.51 -11.62 -11.53
CA LEU A 270 -10.05 -10.65 -10.58
C LEU A 270 -11.58 -10.62 -10.66
N SER A 271 -12.14 -10.61 -11.87
CA SER A 271 -13.58 -10.73 -12.10
C SER A 271 -14.19 -12.01 -11.51
N SER A 272 -13.49 -13.15 -11.61
CA SER A 272 -13.95 -14.41 -11.05
C SER A 272 -13.88 -14.40 -9.52
N TYR A 273 -12.81 -13.85 -8.95
CA TYR A 273 -12.63 -13.72 -7.50
C TYR A 273 -13.69 -12.80 -6.89
N LEU A 274 -13.90 -11.61 -7.46
CA LEU A 274 -14.89 -10.65 -6.97
C LEU A 274 -16.30 -11.26 -6.99
N ARG A 275 -16.68 -11.99 -8.04
CA ARG A 275 -17.96 -12.71 -8.08
C ARG A 275 -18.07 -13.75 -6.96
N GLY A 276 -17.01 -14.53 -6.73
CA GLY A 276 -16.96 -15.49 -5.62
C GLY A 276 -17.15 -14.84 -4.26
N GLN A 277 -16.44 -13.73 -4.00
CA GLN A 277 -16.54 -13.00 -2.73
C GLN A 277 -17.92 -12.35 -2.53
N VAL A 278 -18.50 -11.76 -3.58
CA VAL A 278 -19.85 -11.19 -3.50
C VAL A 278 -20.90 -12.28 -3.27
N SER A 279 -20.80 -13.41 -3.97
CA SER A 279 -21.69 -14.55 -3.73
C SER A 279 -21.57 -15.10 -2.31
N ALA A 280 -20.34 -15.26 -1.80
CA ALA A 280 -20.11 -15.68 -0.42
C ALA A 280 -20.69 -14.68 0.59
N ALA A 281 -20.44 -13.38 0.41
CA ALA A 281 -20.96 -12.33 1.28
C ALA A 281 -22.50 -12.28 1.29
N LEU A 282 -23.15 -12.45 0.14
CA LEU A 282 -24.60 -12.50 0.04
C LEU A 282 -25.19 -13.73 0.74
N ILE A 283 -24.54 -14.89 0.62
CA ILE A 283 -24.99 -16.12 1.30
C ILE A 283 -24.86 -15.94 2.82
N THR A 284 -23.70 -15.49 3.32
CA THR A 284 -23.48 -15.28 4.75
C THR A 284 -24.41 -14.19 5.31
N GLY A 285 -24.56 -13.08 4.60
CA GLY A 285 -25.45 -11.99 4.98
C GLY A 285 -26.95 -12.35 4.90
N GLY A 286 -27.33 -13.32 4.06
CA GLY A 286 -28.71 -13.83 4.01
C GLY A 286 -29.02 -14.86 5.10
N ILE A 287 -27.98 -15.50 5.66
CA ILE A 287 -28.11 -16.50 6.75
C ILE A 287 -28.10 -15.82 8.13
N THR A 288 -27.50 -14.62 8.26
CA THR A 288 -27.34 -13.87 9.52
C THR A 288 -28.45 -12.85 9.71
#